data_AF-A0A2V6HHU6-F1
#
_entry.id   AF-A0A2V6HHU6-F1
#
_cell.length_a   1.000
_cell.length_b   1.000
_cell.length_c   1.000
_cell.angle_alpha   90.00
_cell.angle_beta   90.00
_cell.angle_gamma   90.00
#
_symmetry.space_group_name_H-M   'P 1'
#
loop_
_entity.id
_entity.type
_entity.pdbx_description
1 polymer ?
#
loop_
_entity_poly.entity_id
_entity_poly.type
_entity_poly.pdbx_seq_one_letter_code
_entity_poly.pdbx_strand_id
1 'polypeptide(L)'
;MRTAWKKIRYRLEWLALKSATKFLSLLSRKAYYRLALLLGSLGAMLDRRGRRVALSNLRVAFGDEISSERRAQIVRESYQHFARTMLDLIRTGFFKANETILFWHTGGQPALFAEQYADEFK
;
A
#
# COMPACT_ATOMS: atom_id res chain seq x y z
N MET A 1 -25.52 -0.65 -29.54
CA MET A 1 -24.19 -1.27 -29.35
C MET A 1 -23.49 -0.87 -28.04
N ARG A 2 -23.40 0.44 -27.68
CA ARG A 2 -22.77 0.91 -26.41
C ARG A 2 -23.30 0.26 -25.12
N THR A 3 -24.59 -0.06 -25.05
CA THR A 3 -25.25 -0.61 -23.84
C THR A 3 -24.95 -2.09 -23.62
N ALA A 4 -24.81 -2.87 -24.70
CA ALA A 4 -24.46 -4.29 -24.64
C ALA A 4 -23.00 -4.49 -24.19
N TRP A 5 -22.09 -3.67 -24.71
CA TRP A 5 -20.69 -3.65 -24.28
C TRP A 5 -20.54 -3.33 -22.78
N LYS A 6 -21.31 -2.33 -22.28
CA LYS A 6 -21.33 -2.02 -20.84
C LYS A 6 -21.76 -3.22 -19.99
N LYS A 7 -22.82 -3.94 -20.39
CA LYS A 7 -23.28 -5.15 -19.68
C LYS A 7 -22.22 -6.27 -19.66
N ILE A 8 -21.53 -6.47 -20.78
CA ILE A 8 -20.44 -7.46 -20.88
C ILE A 8 -19.29 -7.04 -19.96
N ARG A 9 -18.83 -5.79 -20.03
CA ARG A 9 -17.78 -5.26 -19.16
C ARG A 9 -18.13 -5.43 -17.69
N TYR A 10 -19.34 -5.06 -17.26
CA TYR A 10 -19.76 -5.22 -15.86
C TYR A 10 -19.78 -6.68 -15.41
N ARG A 11 -20.19 -7.61 -16.29
CA ARG A 11 -20.12 -9.05 -16.00
C ARG A 11 -18.69 -9.53 -15.85
N LEU A 12 -17.78 -9.06 -16.69
CA LEU A 12 -16.35 -9.38 -16.60
C LEU A 12 -15.73 -8.78 -15.32
N GLU A 13 -16.05 -7.54 -14.98
CA GLU A 13 -15.61 -6.88 -13.74
C GLU A 13 -16.11 -7.63 -12.51
N TRP A 14 -17.40 -7.98 -12.47
CA TRP A 14 -17.97 -8.75 -11.38
C TRP A 14 -17.35 -10.15 -11.26
N LEU A 15 -17.16 -10.84 -12.39
CA LEU A 15 -16.54 -12.16 -12.41
C LEU A 15 -15.08 -12.08 -11.94
N ALA A 16 -14.33 -11.08 -12.40
CA ALA A 16 -12.96 -10.84 -11.98
C ALA A 16 -12.88 -10.56 -10.47
N LEU A 17 -13.74 -9.70 -9.94
CA LEU A 17 -13.81 -9.41 -8.50
C LEU A 17 -14.15 -10.67 -7.68
N LYS A 18 -15.17 -11.42 -8.09
CA LYS A 18 -15.59 -12.65 -7.40
C LYS A 18 -14.52 -13.74 -7.47
N SER A 19 -13.81 -13.82 -8.58
CA SER A 19 -12.71 -14.77 -8.76
C SER A 19 -11.51 -14.36 -7.92
N ALA A 20 -11.19 -13.07 -7.85
CA ALA A 20 -10.12 -12.52 -7.03
C ALA A 20 -10.37 -12.77 -5.53
N THR A 21 -11.59 -12.55 -5.03
CA THR A 21 -11.90 -12.79 -3.61
C THR A 21 -11.79 -14.28 -3.25
N LYS A 22 -12.31 -15.17 -4.11
CA LYS A 22 -12.17 -16.62 -3.92
C LYS A 22 -10.69 -17.06 -4.04
N PHE A 23 -9.95 -16.50 -4.98
CA PHE A 23 -8.52 -16.78 -5.15
C PHE A 23 -7.71 -16.38 -3.91
N LEU A 24 -7.96 -15.18 -3.37
CA LEU A 24 -7.31 -14.72 -2.14
C LEU A 24 -7.60 -15.64 -0.94
N SER A 25 -8.82 -16.20 -0.84
CA SER A 25 -9.14 -17.17 0.22
C SER A 25 -8.44 -18.53 0.07
N LEU A 26 -8.02 -18.89 -1.14
CA LEU A 26 -7.35 -20.17 -1.43
C LEU A 26 -5.82 -20.08 -1.27
N LEU A 27 -5.27 -18.87 -1.12
CA LEU A 27 -3.84 -18.70 -0.90
C LEU A 27 -3.44 -19.27 0.47
N SER A 28 -2.38 -20.09 0.47
CA SER A 28 -1.72 -20.52 1.70
C SER A 28 -1.14 -19.32 2.43
N ARG A 29 -0.94 -19.43 3.75
CA ARG A 29 -0.37 -18.35 4.57
C ARG A 29 1.01 -17.89 4.05
N LYS A 30 1.81 -18.83 3.51
CA LYS A 30 3.11 -18.53 2.87
C LYS A 30 2.95 -17.76 1.57
N ALA A 31 1.98 -18.12 0.72
CA ALA A 31 1.72 -17.42 -0.53
C ALA A 31 1.20 -16.01 -0.28
N TYR A 32 0.32 -15.84 0.71
CA TYR A 32 -0.19 -14.55 1.14
C TYR A 32 0.92 -13.60 1.63
N TYR A 33 1.83 -14.14 2.44
CA TYR A 33 3.02 -13.42 2.88
C TYR A 33 3.92 -13.00 1.71
N ARG A 34 4.20 -13.89 0.75
CA ARG A 34 5.01 -13.55 -0.43
C ARG A 34 4.34 -12.50 -1.31
N LEU A 35 3.01 -12.57 -1.45
CA LEU A 35 2.22 -11.55 -2.15
C LEU A 35 2.36 -10.19 -1.46
N ALA A 36 2.27 -10.13 -0.13
CA ALA A 36 2.49 -8.90 0.62
C ALA A 36 3.89 -8.31 0.43
N LEU A 37 4.94 -9.14 0.46
CA LEU A 37 6.30 -8.69 0.19
C LEU A 37 6.45 -8.10 -1.22
N LEU A 38 5.86 -8.77 -2.22
CA LEU A 38 5.88 -8.31 -3.60
C LEU A 38 5.14 -6.97 -3.74
N LEU A 39 3.89 -6.90 -3.25
CA LEU A 39 3.07 -5.70 -3.34
C LEU A 39 3.69 -4.51 -2.60
N GLY A 40 4.23 -4.73 -1.40
CA GLY A 40 4.94 -3.69 -0.65
C GLY A 40 6.20 -3.21 -1.35
N SER A 41 6.98 -4.12 -1.95
CA SER A 41 8.17 -3.74 -2.73
C SER A 41 7.80 -2.92 -3.96
N LEU A 42 6.76 -3.33 -4.69
CA LEU A 42 6.23 -2.57 -5.82
C LEU A 42 5.69 -1.21 -5.38
N GLY A 43 4.98 -1.16 -4.25
CA GLY A 43 4.50 0.08 -3.66
C GLY A 43 5.65 1.06 -3.39
N ALA A 44 6.73 0.61 -2.75
CA ALA A 44 7.90 1.43 -2.47
C ALA A 44 8.62 1.91 -3.76
N MET A 45 8.54 1.16 -4.85
CA MET A 45 9.12 1.54 -6.13
C MET A 45 8.27 2.55 -6.90
N LEU A 46 6.95 2.35 -6.89
CA LEU A 46 5.99 3.11 -7.71
C LEU A 46 5.52 4.40 -7.02
N ASP A 47 5.35 4.38 -5.69
CA ASP A 47 4.95 5.54 -4.91
C ASP A 47 6.15 6.47 -4.62
N ARG A 48 6.52 7.24 -5.65
CA ARG A 48 7.63 8.21 -5.56
C ARG A 48 7.40 9.25 -4.46
N ARG A 49 6.16 9.71 -4.29
CA ARG A 49 5.82 10.78 -3.34
C ARG A 49 5.89 10.27 -1.91
N GLY A 50 5.26 9.13 -1.60
CA GLY A 50 5.32 8.51 -0.28
C GLY A 50 6.73 8.08 0.09
N ARG A 51 7.51 7.52 -0.85
CA ARG A 51 8.92 7.19 -0.61
C ARG A 51 9.73 8.42 -0.20
N ARG A 52 9.55 9.57 -0.86
CA ARG A 52 10.25 10.82 -0.51
C ARG A 52 9.93 11.26 0.92
N VAL A 53 8.66 11.24 1.33
CA VAL A 53 8.31 11.63 2.71
C VAL A 53 8.83 10.61 3.72
N ALA A 54 8.73 9.32 3.45
CA ALA A 54 9.26 8.30 4.35
C ALA A 54 10.78 8.47 4.55
N LEU A 55 11.53 8.72 3.47
CA LEU A 55 12.97 9.02 3.56
C LEU A 55 13.24 10.32 4.34
N SER A 56 12.46 11.38 4.10
CA SER A 56 12.59 12.64 4.83
C SER A 56 12.35 12.46 6.32
N ASN A 57 11.31 11.72 6.71
CA ASN A 57 11.03 11.42 8.10
C ASN A 57 12.17 10.66 8.76
N LEU A 58 12.73 9.66 8.07
CA LEU A 58 13.87 8.90 8.59
C LEU A 58 15.12 9.78 8.72
N ARG A 59 15.33 10.72 7.79
CA ARG A 59 16.44 11.68 7.90
C ARG A 59 16.26 12.61 9.10
N VAL A 60 15.06 13.12 9.34
CA VAL A 60 14.79 13.97 10.50
C VAL A 60 14.91 13.19 11.81
N ALA A 61 14.38 11.96 11.85
CA ALA A 61 14.37 11.15 13.06
C ALA A 61 15.75 10.59 13.45
N PHE A 62 16.57 10.21 12.48
CA PHE A 62 17.83 9.51 12.71
C PHE A 62 19.07 10.31 12.30
N GLY A 63 18.91 11.51 11.74
CA GLY A 63 20.02 12.31 11.24
C GLY A 63 20.90 11.50 10.28
N ASP A 64 22.21 11.49 10.55
CA ASP A 64 23.21 10.72 9.81
C ASP A 64 23.68 9.43 10.54
N GLU A 65 22.99 9.04 11.61
CA GLU A 65 23.30 7.80 12.36
C GLU A 65 23.13 6.54 11.50
N ILE A 66 22.24 6.60 10.50
CA ILE A 66 21.97 5.49 9.57
C ILE A 66 22.24 5.90 8.13
N SER A 67 22.83 4.96 7.38
CA SER A 67 23.20 5.20 5.98
C SER A 67 22.00 5.43 5.07
N SER A 68 22.24 6.04 3.90
CA SER A 68 21.26 6.19 2.82
C SER A 68 20.63 4.85 2.40
N GLU A 69 21.45 3.80 2.30
CA GLU A 69 21.00 2.47 1.90
C GLU A 69 20.10 1.87 2.98
N ARG A 70 20.48 2.03 4.26
CA ARG A 70 19.68 1.55 5.39
C ARG A 70 18.34 2.27 5.47
N ARG A 71 18.30 3.59 5.24
CA ARG A 71 17.05 4.36 5.13
C ARG A 71 16.16 3.83 4.01
N ALA A 72 16.70 3.60 2.82
CA ALA A 72 15.95 3.03 1.70
C ALA A 72 15.41 1.63 2.01
N GLN A 73 16.20 0.81 2.72
CA GLN A 73 15.76 -0.50 3.19
C GLN A 73 14.58 -0.40 4.17
N ILE A 74 14.68 0.48 5.18
CA ILE A 74 13.60 0.69 6.16
C ILE A 74 12.31 1.15 5.45
N VAL A 75 12.42 2.05 4.46
CA VAL A 75 11.24 2.45 3.68
C VAL A 75 10.63 1.26 2.96
N ARG A 76 11.43 0.44 2.26
CA ARG A 76 10.90 -0.76 1.59
C ARG A 76 10.23 -1.73 2.58
N GLU A 77 10.86 -1.98 3.72
CA GLU A 77 10.31 -2.83 4.79
C GLU A 77 9.00 -2.26 5.35
N SER A 78 8.91 -0.94 5.53
CA SER A 78 7.68 -0.26 5.97
C SER A 78 6.51 -0.50 5.00
N TYR A 79 6.75 -0.39 3.68
CA TYR A 79 5.72 -0.69 2.68
C TYR A 79 5.34 -2.18 2.67
N GLN A 80 6.30 -3.08 2.86
CA GLN A 80 6.03 -4.52 2.98
C GLN A 80 5.20 -4.86 4.22
N HIS A 81 5.51 -4.26 5.37
CA HIS A 81 4.73 -4.40 6.59
C HIS A 81 3.32 -3.86 6.41
N PHE A 82 3.18 -2.67 5.81
CA PHE A 82 1.86 -2.10 5.51
C PHE A 82 1.03 -3.01 4.60
N ALA A 83 1.60 -3.47 3.48
CA ALA A 83 0.93 -4.37 2.55
C ALA A 83 0.50 -5.67 3.24
N ARG A 84 1.36 -6.23 4.10
CA ARG A 84 1.04 -7.42 4.89
C ARG A 84 -0.12 -7.18 5.85
N THR A 85 -0.10 -6.09 6.61
CA THR A 85 -1.18 -5.75 7.54
C THR A 85 -2.50 -5.57 6.80
N MET A 86 -2.51 -4.77 5.72
CA MET A 86 -3.72 -4.55 4.92
C MET A 86 -4.28 -5.84 4.35
N LEU A 87 -3.40 -6.68 3.81
CA LEU A 87 -3.79 -8.00 3.33
C LEU A 87 -4.32 -8.86 4.49
N ASP A 88 -3.64 -8.95 5.63
CA ASP A 88 -4.09 -9.79 6.75
C ASP A 88 -5.49 -9.36 7.24
N LEU A 89 -5.77 -8.05 7.32
CA LEU A 89 -7.09 -7.50 7.65
C LEU A 89 -8.17 -7.89 6.62
N ILE A 90 -7.84 -7.86 5.33
CA ILE A 90 -8.76 -8.32 4.27
C ILE A 90 -9.03 -9.82 4.42
N ARG A 91 -8.00 -10.63 4.70
CA ARG A 91 -8.12 -12.09 4.83
C ARG A 91 -8.97 -12.49 6.02
N THR A 92 -8.88 -11.78 7.15
CA THR A 92 -9.68 -12.06 8.34
C THR A 92 -11.10 -11.52 8.25
N GLY A 93 -11.46 -10.83 7.15
CA GLY A 93 -12.78 -10.23 6.98
C GLY A 93 -13.02 -9.06 7.93
N PHE A 94 -11.95 -8.36 8.36
CA PHE A 94 -12.04 -7.23 9.27
C PHE A 94 -12.92 -6.10 8.71
N PHE A 95 -12.78 -5.80 7.42
CA PHE A 95 -13.60 -4.81 6.71
C PHE A 95 -14.87 -5.46 6.14
N LYS A 96 -16.04 -4.93 6.49
CA LYS A 96 -17.31 -5.40 5.90
C LYS A 96 -17.60 -4.69 4.58
N ALA A 97 -18.30 -5.38 3.68
CA ALA A 97 -18.57 -4.87 2.33
C ALA A 97 -19.40 -3.58 2.28
N ASN A 98 -20.12 -3.26 3.35
CA ASN A 98 -20.97 -2.07 3.49
C ASN A 98 -20.38 -0.98 4.39
N GLU A 99 -19.14 -1.15 4.88
CA GLU A 99 -18.48 -0.15 5.71
C GLU A 99 -17.72 0.86 4.84
N THR A 100 -17.94 2.15 5.10
CA THR A 100 -17.09 3.19 4.53
C THR A 100 -15.83 3.28 5.37
N ILE A 101 -14.70 2.84 4.82
CA ILE A 101 -13.41 2.93 5.48
C ILE A 101 -12.88 4.35 5.29
N LEU A 102 -12.97 5.17 6.34
CA LEU A 102 -12.30 6.46 6.39
C LEU A 102 -10.84 6.25 6.81
N PHE A 103 -9.91 6.43 5.89
CA PHE A 103 -8.49 6.46 6.22
C PHE A 103 -8.11 7.85 6.76
N TRP A 104 -8.47 8.15 8.01
CA TRP A 104 -8.31 9.48 8.61
C TRP A 104 -6.84 9.96 8.68
N HIS A 105 -5.88 9.04 8.72
CA HIS A 105 -4.44 9.30 8.74
C HIS A 105 -3.71 9.20 7.38
N THR A 106 -4.42 9.02 6.26
CA THR A 106 -3.79 9.04 4.91
C THR A 106 -4.21 10.26 4.07
N GLY A 107 -4.69 11.32 4.73
CA GLY A 107 -5.13 12.57 4.10
C GLY A 107 -4.04 13.51 3.61
N GLY A 108 -2.75 13.14 3.68
CA GLY A 108 -1.68 13.97 3.12
C GLY A 108 -0.29 13.71 3.68
N GLN A 109 0.25 12.50 3.47
CA GLN A 109 1.60 12.07 3.91
C GLN A 109 1.83 12.14 5.44
N PRO A 110 2.38 11.10 6.08
CA PRO A 110 2.80 11.23 7.47
C PRO A 110 4.11 12.02 7.51
N ALA A 111 4.13 13.25 7.03
CA ALA A 111 5.22 14.19 7.26
C ALA A 111 5.08 14.69 8.71
N LEU A 112 5.19 13.81 9.70
CA LEU A 112 5.15 14.19 11.13
C LEU A 112 6.17 15.29 11.44
N PHE A 113 7.25 15.36 10.65
CA PHE A 113 8.28 16.40 10.75
C PHE A 113 8.70 17.02 9.41
N ALA A 114 8.12 16.61 8.27
CA ALA A 114 8.66 16.94 6.93
C ALA A 114 7.94 18.09 6.19
N GLU A 115 6.78 18.56 6.67
CA GLU A 115 6.07 19.68 6.04
C GLU A 115 6.90 20.98 6.12
N GLN A 116 7.57 21.20 7.25
CA GLN A 116 8.49 22.33 7.48
C GLN A 116 9.79 22.30 6.63
N TYR A 117 10.09 21.18 5.97
CA TYR A 117 11.28 21.03 5.10
C TYR A 117 10.92 20.83 3.63
N ALA A 118 9.64 20.96 3.26
CA ALA A 118 9.16 20.69 1.90
C ALA A 118 9.79 21.60 0.83
N ASP A 119 10.26 22.79 1.22
CA ASP A 119 10.91 23.76 0.34
C ASP A 119 12.43 23.57 0.20
N GLU A 120 13.07 22.82 1.11
CA GLU A 120 14.52 22.52 1.03
C GLU A 120 14.87 21.47 -0.06
N PHE A 121 13.84 20.81 -0.62
CA PHE A 121 13.99 19.73 -1.60
C PHE A 121 13.26 19.98 -2.92
N LYS A 122 12.92 21.24 -3.23
CA LYS A 122 12.44 21.68 -4.55
C LYS A 122 13.59 21.94 -5.51
#